data_AF-A0A318Q183-F1
#
_entry.id   AF-A0A318Q183-F1
#
_cell.length_a   1.000
_cell.length_b   1.000
_cell.length_c   1.000
_cell.angle_alpha   90.00
_cell.angle_beta   90.00
_cell.angle_gamma   90.00
#
_symmetry.space_group_name_H-M   'P 1'
#
loop_
_entity.id
_entity.type
_entity.pdbx_description
1 polymer ?
#
loop_
_entity_poly.entity_id
_entity_poly.type
_entity_poly.pdbx_seq_one_letter_code
_entity_poly.pdbx_strand_id
1 'polypeptide(L)'
;MRALVAGPGGYGLASLGGMALGLWLPLSRADRAMAGTLSGLLLWPVVFIAAFGVSSLRRLMLGVGACMGACALMVLVAGWRP
;
A
#
# COMPACT_ATOMS: atom_id res chain seq x y z
N MET A 1 -13.44 -12.86 -5.27
CA MET A 1 -12.05 -12.75 -4.76
C MET A 1 -11.25 -11.59 -5.35
N ARG A 2 -11.22 -11.38 -6.67
CA ARG A 2 -10.49 -10.24 -7.27
C ARG A 2 -10.93 -8.86 -6.74
N ALA A 3 -12.23 -8.65 -6.57
CA ALA A 3 -12.77 -7.44 -5.96
C ALA A 3 -12.28 -7.20 -4.51
N LEU A 4 -12.00 -8.26 -3.74
CA LEU A 4 -11.42 -8.14 -2.40
C LEU A 4 -9.94 -7.70 -2.46
N VAL A 5 -9.20 -8.19 -3.45
CA VAL A 5 -7.81 -7.73 -3.67
C VAL A 5 -7.80 -6.29 -4.17
N ALA A 6 -8.70 -5.92 -5.07
CA ALA A 6 -8.78 -4.58 -5.64
C ALA A 6 -9.30 -3.52 -4.65
N GLY A 7 -10.28 -3.89 -3.81
CA GLY A 7 -10.85 -3.02 -2.79
C GLY A 7 -9.99 -3.02 -1.52
N PRO A 8 -10.30 -3.86 -0.53
CA PRO A 8 -9.60 -3.85 0.75
C PRO A 8 -8.10 -4.14 0.65
N GLY A 9 -7.65 -5.02 -0.26
CA GLY A 9 -6.22 -5.27 -0.48
C GLY A 9 -5.47 -4.03 -1.03
N GLY A 10 -6.04 -3.39 -2.06
CA GLY A 10 -5.49 -2.17 -2.65
C GLY A 10 -5.48 -1.00 -1.68
N TYR A 11 -6.55 -0.83 -0.91
CA TYR A 11 -6.63 0.19 0.14
C TYR A 11 -5.59 -0.05 1.24
N GLY A 12 -5.48 -1.29 1.74
CA GLY A 12 -4.50 -1.62 2.77
C GLY A 12 -3.05 -1.37 2.31
N LEU A 13 -2.73 -1.74 1.08
CA LEU A 13 -1.41 -1.49 0.49
C LEU A 13 -1.14 0.01 0.30
N ALA A 14 -2.14 0.77 -0.16
CA ALA A 14 -2.07 2.23 -0.27
C ALA A 14 -1.83 2.91 1.10
N SER A 15 -2.58 2.51 2.13
CA SER A 15 -2.43 3.06 3.49
C SER A 15 -1.06 2.74 4.09
N LEU A 16 -0.59 1.49 3.95
CA LEU A 16 0.73 1.08 4.45
C LEU A 16 1.87 1.75 3.68
N GLY A 17 1.73 1.90 2.35
CA GLY A 17 2.70 2.62 1.53
C GLY A 17 2.83 4.09 1.94
N GLY A 18 1.69 4.76 2.17
CA GLY A 18 1.67 6.14 2.65
C GLY A 18 2.26 6.30 4.05
N MET A 19 1.97 5.38 4.97
CA MET A 19 2.59 5.37 6.30
C MET A 19 4.10 5.15 6.23
N ALA A 20 4.56 4.18 5.42
CA ALA A 20 5.99 3.90 5.26
C ALA A 20 6.73 5.14 4.76
N LEU A 21 6.21 5.79 3.70
CA LEU A 21 6.78 7.03 3.17
C LEU A 21 6.79 8.16 4.20
N GLY A 22 5.68 8.36 4.91
CA GLY A 22 5.56 9.42 5.90
C GLY A 22 6.47 9.24 7.12
N LEU A 23 6.79 8.00 7.49
CA LEU A 23 7.65 7.70 8.64
C LEU A 23 9.14 7.72 8.27
N TRP A 24 9.49 7.25 7.08
CA TRP A 24 10.89 7.17 6.65
C TRP A 24 11.43 8.48 6.09
N LEU A 25 10.59 9.37 5.56
CA LEU A 25 11.03 10.67 5.05
C LEU A 25 10.99 11.76 6.15
N PRO A 26 12.00 12.65 6.23
CA PRO A 26 12.04 13.77 7.17
C PRO A 26 11.10 14.91 6.72
N LEU A 27 9.82 14.60 6.57
CA LEU A 27 8.78 15.50 6.09
C LEU A 27 8.05 16.19 7.24
N SER A 28 7.57 17.41 6.99
CA SER A 28 6.64 18.09 7.89
C SER A 28 5.33 17.32 8.00
N ARG A 29 4.52 17.59 9.04
CA ARG A 29 3.27 16.86 9.28
C ARG A 29 2.27 16.99 8.11
N ALA A 30 2.22 18.17 7.47
CA ALA A 30 1.39 18.42 6.31
C ALA A 30 1.90 17.66 5.07
N ASP A 31 3.22 17.66 4.86
CA ASP A 31 3.85 16.97 3.73
C ASP A 31 3.70 15.45 3.84
N ARG A 32 3.72 14.89 5.05
CA ARG A 32 3.44 13.46 5.29
C ARG A 32 2.02 13.08 4.87
N ALA A 33 1.03 13.92 5.19
CA ALA A 33 -0.36 13.67 4.79
C ALA A 33 -0.52 13.78 3.26
N MET A 34 0.14 14.75 2.62
CA MET A 34 0.16 14.89 1.17
C MET A 34 0.85 13.72 0.49
N ALA A 35 2.03 13.30 0.95
CA ALA A 35 2.75 12.14 0.44
C ALA A 35 1.94 10.85 0.59
N GLY A 36 1.29 10.65 1.75
CA GLY A 36 0.37 9.54 1.98
C GLY A 36 -0.79 9.54 0.99
N THR A 37 -1.44 10.69 0.79
CA THR A 37 -2.56 10.84 -0.15
C THR A 37 -2.14 10.58 -1.59
N LEU A 38 -1.05 11.19 -2.05
CA LEU A 38 -0.52 10.98 -3.39
C LEU A 38 -0.11 9.53 -3.62
N SER A 39 0.58 8.92 -2.66
CA SER A 39 0.96 7.51 -2.74
C SER A 39 -0.26 6.59 -2.80
N GLY A 40 -1.32 6.87 -2.04
CA GLY A 40 -2.56 6.10 -2.08
C GLY A 40 -3.32 6.26 -3.39
N LEU A 41 -3.37 7.48 -3.94
CA LEU A 41 -3.96 7.76 -5.25
C LEU A 41 -3.21 7.07 -6.39
N LEU A 42 -1.91 6.80 -6.24
CA LEU A 42 -1.09 6.06 -7.21
C LEU A 42 -1.20 4.54 -7.04
N LEU A 43 -1.03 4.05 -5.81
CA LEU A 43 -0.97 2.62 -5.52
C LEU A 43 -2.33 1.94 -5.71
N TRP A 44 -3.43 2.58 -5.31
CA TRP A 44 -4.74 1.96 -5.34
C TRP A 44 -5.23 1.65 -6.78
N PRO A 45 -5.18 2.58 -7.76
CA PRO A 45 -5.53 2.27 -9.14
C PRO A 45 -4.63 1.19 -9.76
N VAL A 46 -3.33 1.20 -9.45
CA VAL A 46 -2.39 0.19 -9.95
C VAL A 46 -2.79 -1.21 -9.46
N VAL A 47 -3.09 -1.36 -8.18
CA VAL A 47 -3.57 -2.63 -7.63
C VAL A 47 -4.93 -3.00 -8.23
N PHE A 48 -5.82 -2.03 -8.44
CA PHE A 48 -7.12 -2.25 -9.06
C PHE A 48 -6.98 -2.78 -10.50
N ILE A 49 -6.17 -2.13 -11.34
CA ILE A 49 -5.89 -2.56 -12.71
C ILE A 49 -5.25 -3.94 -12.73
N ALA A 50 -4.23 -4.16 -11.89
CA ALA A 50 -3.56 -5.46 -11.78
C ALA A 50 -4.53 -6.58 -11.37
N ALA A 51 -5.50 -6.28 -10.50
CA ALA A 51 -6.46 -7.27 -10.02
C ALA A 51 -7.35 -7.84 -11.13
N PHE A 52 -7.64 -7.05 -12.17
CA PHE A 52 -8.43 -7.48 -13.32
C PHE A 52 -7.58 -7.83 -14.56
N GLY A 53 -6.35 -7.30 -14.67
CA GLY A 53 -5.44 -7.56 -15.78
C GLY A 53 -4.61 -8.85 -15.66
N VAL A 54 -4.32 -9.32 -14.43
CA VAL A 54 -3.48 -10.51 -14.22
C VAL A 54 -4.32 -11.79 -14.28
N SER A 55 -3.96 -12.72 -15.17
CA SER A 55 -4.68 -13.98 -15.38
C SER A 55 -4.74 -14.89 -14.15
N SER A 56 -3.66 -14.93 -13.35
CA SER A 56 -3.55 -15.78 -12.16
C SER A 56 -3.86 -15.03 -10.87
N LEU A 57 -4.98 -15.39 -10.23
CA LEU A 57 -5.36 -14.86 -8.92
C LEU A 57 -4.32 -15.16 -7.83
N ARG A 58 -3.67 -16.32 -7.90
CA ARG A 58 -2.64 -16.72 -6.91
C ARG A 58 -1.41 -15.82 -6.98
N ARG A 59 -0.93 -15.49 -8.20
CA ARG A 59 0.19 -14.55 -8.38
C ARG A 59 -0.17 -13.15 -7.89
N LEU A 60 -1.40 -12.71 -8.16
CA LEU A 60 -1.90 -11.42 -7.67
C LEU A 60 -1.90 -11.37 -6.14
N MET A 61 -2.47 -12.39 -5.48
CA MET A 61 -2.53 -12.45 -4.01
C MET A 61 -1.13 -12.48 -3.37
N LEU A 62 -0.22 -13.27 -3.94
CA LEU A 62 1.17 -13.31 -3.46
C LEU A 62 1.88 -11.97 -3.65
N GLY A 63 1.70 -11.31 -4.79
CA GLY A 63 2.30 -10.00 -5.06
C GLY A 63 1.78 -8.92 -4.11
N VAL A 64 0.46 -8.77 -4.00
CA VAL A 64 -0.15 -7.78 -3.10
C VAL A 64 0.18 -8.09 -1.64
N GLY A 65 0.12 -9.36 -1.24
CA GLY A 65 0.46 -9.79 0.12
C GLY A 65 1.94 -9.54 0.47
N ALA A 66 2.86 -9.83 -0.45
CA ALA A 66 4.29 -9.56 -0.25
C ALA A 66 4.56 -8.06 -0.11
N CYS A 67 3.96 -7.23 -0.97
CA CYS A 67 4.09 -5.78 -0.88
C CYS A 67 3.49 -5.22 0.42
N MET A 68 2.31 -5.69 0.83
CA MET A 68 1.72 -5.32 2.12
C MET A 68 2.62 -5.72 3.30
N GLY A 69 3.17 -6.93 3.28
CA GLY A 69 4.10 -7.40 4.30
C GLY A 69 5.36 -6.54 4.38
N ALA A 70 5.94 -6.17 3.23
CA ALA A 70 7.10 -5.30 3.16
C ALA A 70 6.81 -3.90 3.72
N CYS A 71 5.69 -3.28 3.32
CA CYS A 71 5.30 -1.97 3.85
C CYS A 71 5.00 -2.03 5.35
N ALA A 72 4.32 -3.07 5.83
CA ALA A 72 4.07 -3.26 7.26
C ALA A 72 5.38 -3.40 8.06
N LEU A 73 6.34 -4.19 7.57
CA LEU A 73 7.68 -4.29 8.16
C LEU A 73 8.38 -2.93 8.21
N MET A 74 8.36 -2.15 7.12
CA MET A 74 8.97 -0.82 7.09
C MET A 74 8.33 0.13 8.11
N VAL A 75 7.01 0.10 8.26
CA VAL A 75 6.26 0.91 9.23
C VAL A 75 6.64 0.54 10.67
N LEU A 76 6.74 -0.76 10.97
CA LEU A 76 7.16 -1.26 12.28
C LEU A 76 8.61 -0.89 12.60
N VAL A 77 9.53 -1.06 11.64
CA VAL A 77 10.95 -0.69 11.80
C VAL A 77 11.13 0.80 11.99
N ALA A 78 10.27 1.64 11.39
CA ALA A 78 10.28 3.08 11.60
C ALA A 78 9.78 3.51 12.99
N GLY A 79 9.39 2.57 13.85
CA GLY A 79 8.96 2.83 15.22
C GLY A 79 7.49 3.22 15.35
N TRP A 80 6.65 2.88 14.37
CA TRP A 80 5.20 3.06 14.49
C TRP A 80 4.65 2.27 15.67
N ARG A 81 3.86 2.93 16.51
CA ARG A 81 3.15 2.35 17.66
C ARG A 81 1.66 2.67 17.51
N PRO A 82 0.76 1.70 17.78
CA PRO A 82 -0.68 1.89 17.65
C PRO A 82 -1.24 2.92 18.62
#